data_AF-A0A7S2G850-F1
#
_entry.id   AF-A0A7S2G850-F1
#
_cell.length_a   1.000
_cell.length_b   1.000
_cell.length_c   1.000
_cell.angle_alpha   90.00
_cell.angle_beta   90.00
_cell.angle_gamma   90.00
#
_symmetry.space_group_name_H-M   'P 1'
#
loop_
_entity.id
_entity.type
_entity.pdbx_description
1 polymer ?
#
loop_
_entity_poly.entity_id
_entity_poly.type
_entity_poly.pdbx_seq_one_letter_code
_entity_poly.pdbx_strand_id
1 'polypeptide(L)'
;MEAVEGMRVVYAAEKSSRVFGTSHDASDYDVVALYVFPPTRYLSMRPFPTTLTSQRGDGVTSPEVDVRGLELRHAFKMLHNSNPSLLEALASPLVYRAIPPW
;
A
#
# COMPACT_ATOMS: atom_id res chain seq x y z
N MET A 1 -3.41 -2.69 -10.46
CA MET A 1 -2.57 -1.57 -10.01
C MET A 1 -1.30 -1.46 -10.84
N GLU A 2 -0.28 -2.34 -10.71
CA GLU A 2 1.00 -2.18 -11.46
C GLU A 2 0.85 -2.04 -12.97
N ALA A 3 0.25 -3.04 -13.63
CA ALA A 3 0.12 -3.06 -15.09
C ALA A 3 -0.81 -1.95 -15.62
N VAL A 4 -1.86 -1.61 -14.85
CA VAL A 4 -2.84 -0.58 -15.22
C VAL A 4 -2.21 0.82 -15.15
N GLU A 5 -1.40 1.08 -14.13
CA GLU A 5 -0.85 2.41 -13.85
C GLU A 5 0.56 2.63 -14.42
N GLY A 6 1.17 1.58 -14.99
CA GLY A 6 2.54 1.64 -15.49
C GLY A 6 3.54 1.92 -14.37
N MET A 7 3.35 1.29 -13.21
CA MET A 7 4.18 1.48 -12.02
C MET A 7 4.62 0.14 -11.45
N ARG A 8 5.62 0.18 -10.58
CA ARG A 8 6.17 -1.00 -9.91
C ARG A 8 5.93 -0.91 -8.40
N VAL A 9 5.27 -1.92 -7.84
CA VAL A 9 5.08 -2.10 -6.39
C VAL A 9 6.35 -2.71 -5.82
N VAL A 10 6.97 -1.98 -4.88
CA VAL A 10 8.25 -2.31 -4.24
C VAL A 10 8.07 -2.94 -2.86
N TYR A 11 6.93 -2.67 -2.22
CA TYR A 11 6.56 -3.22 -0.93
C TYR A 11 5.04 -3.33 -0.86
N ALA A 12 4.51 -4.37 -0.23
CA ALA A 12 3.10 -4.48 0.10
C ALA A 12 2.95 -5.31 1.37
N ALA A 13 2.19 -4.79 2.34
CA ALA A 13 1.90 -5.48 3.58
C ALA A 13 0.51 -5.16 4.09
N GLU A 14 -0.03 -6.09 4.88
CA GLU A 14 -1.31 -5.91 5.54
C GLU A 14 -1.18 -4.87 6.66
N LYS A 15 -2.10 -3.92 6.71
CA LYS A 15 -2.23 -2.92 7.76
C LYS A 15 -3.48 -3.26 8.58
N SER A 16 -3.48 -4.41 9.25
CA SER A 16 -4.67 -4.89 9.95
C SER A 16 -4.52 -4.79 11.46
N SER A 17 -5.59 -4.36 12.12
CA SER A 17 -5.79 -4.45 13.57
C SER A 17 -5.66 -5.89 14.11
N ARG A 18 -5.83 -6.89 13.23
CA ARG A 18 -5.59 -8.33 13.48
C ARG A 18 -4.14 -8.61 13.88
N VAL A 19 -3.17 -7.87 13.32
CA VAL A 19 -1.74 -8.02 13.60
C VAL A 19 -1.43 -7.76 15.08
N PHE A 20 -2.22 -6.91 15.74
CA PHE A 20 -2.09 -6.56 17.15
C PHE A 20 -3.23 -7.09 18.04
N GLY A 21 -4.09 -7.97 17.52
CA GLY A 21 -5.04 -8.76 18.33
C GLY A 21 -6.36 -8.08 18.73
N THR A 22 -6.88 -7.11 17.97
CA THR A 22 -8.13 -6.38 18.31
C THR A 22 -9.31 -6.66 17.37
N SER A 23 -9.25 -7.70 16.56
CA SER A 23 -10.14 -7.89 15.42
C SER A 23 -11.47 -8.62 15.70
N HIS A 24 -12.54 -8.06 15.15
CA HIS A 24 -13.88 -8.67 15.00
C HIS A 24 -13.96 -9.44 13.66
N ASP A 25 -14.81 -10.47 13.56
CA ASP A 25 -14.92 -11.37 12.39
C ASP A 25 -15.24 -10.70 11.05
N ALA A 26 -15.78 -9.48 11.05
CA ALA A 26 -16.19 -8.75 9.85
C ALA A 26 -15.15 -7.73 9.31
N SER A 27 -13.92 -7.70 9.85
CA SER A 27 -12.98 -6.62 9.49
C SER A 27 -12.46 -6.77 8.06
N ASP A 28 -12.62 -5.71 7.28
CA ASP A 28 -12.04 -5.46 5.95
C ASP A 28 -10.52 -5.62 5.96
N TYR A 29 -9.95 -6.15 4.87
CA TYR A 29 -8.50 -6.33 4.74
C TYR A 29 -7.85 -5.06 4.19
N ASP A 30 -7.20 -4.30 5.05
CA ASP A 30 -6.42 -3.13 4.66
C ASP A 30 -5.01 -3.54 4.20
N VAL A 31 -4.62 -3.20 2.97
CA VAL A 31 -3.28 -3.45 2.43
C VAL A 31 -2.63 -2.13 2.01
N VAL A 32 -1.42 -1.87 2.51
CA VAL A 32 -0.63 -0.71 2.06
C VAL A 32 0.42 -1.20 1.08
N ALA A 33 0.41 -0.63 -0.13
CA ALA A 33 1.38 -0.92 -1.19
C ALA A 33 2.23 0.31 -1.48
N LEU A 34 3.56 0.19 -1.38
CA LEU A 34 4.48 1.23 -1.83
C LEU A 34 4.86 0.98 -3.28
N TYR A 35 4.83 2.03 -4.10
CA TYR A 35 5.15 1.93 -5.52
C TYR A 35 6.04 3.06 -6.02
N VAL A 36 6.70 2.80 -7.15
CA VAL A 36 7.50 3.76 -7.91
C VAL A 36 7.03 3.80 -9.36
N PHE A 37 7.02 4.99 -9.95
CA PHE A 37 6.79 5.17 -11.37
C PHE A 37 8.10 5.06 -12.17
N PRO A 38 8.05 4.89 -13.51
CA PRO A 38 9.23 5.06 -14.35
C PRO A 38 9.77 6.51 -14.28
N PRO A 39 11.08 6.72 -14.47
CA PRO A 39 11.71 8.06 -14.43
C PRO A 39 11.00 9.11 -15.30
N THR A 40 10.52 8.70 -16.48
CA THR A 40 9.80 9.57 -17.41
C THR A 40 8.56 10.22 -16.81
N ARG A 41 7.87 9.56 -15.87
CA ARG A 41 6.71 10.13 -15.18
C ARG A 41 7.11 11.20 -14.17
N TYR A 42 8.25 11.03 -13.50
CA TYR A 42 8.79 12.04 -12.57
C TYR A 42 9.36 13.28 -13.28
N LEU A 43 9.82 13.12 -14.52
CA LEU A 43 10.32 14.21 -15.36
C LEU A 43 9.20 14.95 -16.11
N SER A 44 7.95 14.52 -15.97
CA SER A 44 6.81 15.22 -16.56
C SER A 44 6.48 16.49 -15.78
N MET A 45 6.05 17.54 -16.48
CA MET A 45 5.47 18.73 -15.84
C MET A 45 4.05 18.50 -15.32
N ARG A 46 3.39 17.42 -15.76
CA ARG A 46 2.03 17.11 -15.32
C ARG A 46 2.07 16.50 -13.92
N PRO A 47 1.27 17.01 -12.97
CA PRO A 47 1.12 16.35 -11.69
C PRO A 47 0.49 14.97 -11.88
N PHE A 48 0.76 14.07 -10.95
CA PHE A 48 0.17 12.74 -10.90
C PHE A 48 -0.21 12.39 -9.46
N PRO A 49 -1.22 11.53 -9.26
CA PRO A 49 -1.64 11.13 -7.93
C PRO A 49 -0.51 10.37 -7.21
N THR A 50 -0.27 10.75 -5.96
CA THR A 50 0.71 10.09 -5.08
C THR A 50 0.07 9.07 -4.14
N THR A 51 -1.25 8.95 -4.20
CA THR A 51 -2.04 7.93 -3.51
C THR A 51 -3.04 7.37 -4.50
N LEU A 52 -3.21 6.05 -4.49
CA LEU A 52 -4.18 5.33 -5.29
C LEU A 52 -4.93 4.38 -4.36
N THR A 53 -6.23 4.19 -4.58
CA THR A 53 -7.03 3.23 -3.82
C THR A 53 -7.68 2.26 -4.77
N SER A 54 -7.72 0.98 -4.41
CA SER A 54 -8.49 -0.03 -5.13
C SER A 54 -9.07 -1.04 -4.16
N GLN A 55 -10.37 -1.26 -4.24
CA GLN A 55 -11.05 -2.36 -3.56
C GLN A 55 -10.98 -3.61 -4.44
N ARG A 56 -10.77 -4.76 -3.82
CA ARG A 56 -10.75 -6.09 -4.43
C ARG A 56 -11.70 -6.99 -3.67
N GLY A 57 -12.23 -8.01 -4.34
CA GLY A 57 -13.23 -8.90 -3.76
C GLY A 57 -14.65 -8.37 -3.92
N ASP A 58 -15.60 -9.25 -3.67
CA ASP A 58 -17.05 -9.00 -3.81
C ASP A 58 -17.81 -9.18 -2.49
N GLY A 59 -17.13 -9.54 -1.41
CA GLY A 59 -17.71 -9.82 -0.10
C GLY A 59 -18.57 -11.09 -0.04
N VAL A 60 -18.87 -11.71 -1.18
CA VAL A 60 -19.77 -12.85 -1.32
C VAL A 60 -18.98 -14.13 -1.62
N THR A 61 -18.11 -14.09 -2.62
CA THR A 61 -17.27 -15.22 -3.06
C THR A 61 -15.83 -15.08 -2.57
N SER A 62 -15.42 -13.85 -2.24
CA SER A 62 -14.08 -13.49 -1.82
C SER A 62 -14.13 -12.33 -0.82
N PRO A 63 -13.23 -12.31 0.18
CA PRO A 63 -13.19 -11.22 1.15
C PRO A 63 -12.90 -9.89 0.47
N GLU A 64 -13.49 -8.80 1.00
CA GLU A 64 -13.19 -7.45 0.56
C GLU A 64 -11.82 -7.01 1.06
N VAL A 65 -10.99 -6.51 0.14
CA VAL A 65 -9.62 -6.06 0.39
C VAL A 65 -9.46 -4.65 -0.14
N ASP A 66 -9.22 -3.72 0.78
CA ASP A 66 -8.91 -2.34 0.46
C ASP A 66 -7.41 -2.14 0.32
N VAL A 67 -6.98 -1.86 -0.90
CA VAL A 67 -5.57 -1.62 -1.20
C VAL A 67 -5.34 -0.12 -1.32
N ARG A 68 -4.50 0.42 -0.44
CA ARG A 68 -3.98 1.78 -0.50
C ARG A 68 -2.57 1.78 -1.06
N GLY A 69 -2.43 2.26 -2.28
CA GLY A 69 -1.16 2.57 -2.92
C GLY A 69 -0.59 3.91 -2.46
N LEU A 70 0.69 3.92 -2.08
CA LEU A 70 1.46 5.13 -1.81
C LEU A 70 2.68 5.22 -2.73
N GLU A 71 2.82 6.34 -3.43
CA GLU A 71 4.05 6.64 -4.15
C GLU A 71 5.20 6.80 -3.17
N LEU A 72 6.37 6.24 -3.49
CA LEU A 72 7.47 6.10 -2.55
C LEU A 72 7.92 7.42 -1.91
N ARG A 73 7.98 8.53 -2.67
CA ARG A 73 8.34 9.83 -2.08
C ARG A 73 7.28 10.35 -1.12
N HIS A 74 5.99 10.08 -1.38
CA HIS A 74 4.92 10.40 -0.45
C HIS A 74 5.06 9.56 0.82
N ALA A 75 5.29 8.26 0.69
CA ALA A 75 5.50 7.38 1.82
C ALA A 75 6.68 7.85 2.71
N PHE A 76 7.80 8.27 2.12
CA PHE A 76 8.91 8.84 2.89
C PHE A 76 8.56 10.13 3.62
N LYS A 77 7.76 11.02 3.01
CA LYS A 77 7.25 12.21 3.72
C LYS A 77 6.37 11.83 4.90
N MET A 78 5.48 10.85 4.74
CA MET A 78 4.65 10.34 5.83
C MET A 78 5.50 9.72 6.95
N LEU A 79 6.52 8.94 6.58
CA LEU A 79 7.44 8.32 7.53
C LEU A 79 8.23 9.38 8.31
N HIS A 80 8.74 10.40 7.63
CA HIS A 80 9.42 11.53 8.26
C HIS A 80 8.52 12.23 9.29
N ASN A 81 7.23 12.35 8.98
CA ASN A 81 6.22 12.91 9.88
C ASN A 81 5.69 11.91 10.92
N SER A 82 6.34 10.75 11.10
CA SER A 82 5.94 9.70 12.04
C SER A 82 4.50 9.24 11.88
N ASN A 83 4.00 9.15 10.64
CA ASN A 83 2.62 8.78 10.37
C ASN A 83 2.32 7.37 10.91
N PRO A 84 1.41 7.22 11.91
CA PRO A 84 1.17 5.92 12.56
C PRO A 84 0.66 4.84 11.61
N SER A 85 -0.21 5.21 10.67
CA SER A 85 -0.79 4.25 9.71
C SER A 85 0.25 3.64 8.77
N LEU A 86 1.28 4.39 8.41
CA LEU A 86 2.37 3.85 7.58
C LEU A 86 3.32 3.01 8.42
N LEU A 87 3.65 3.45 9.64
CA LEU A 87 4.49 2.70 10.57
C LEU A 87 3.89 1.33 10.91
N GLU A 88 2.58 1.28 11.14
CA GLU A 88 1.84 0.04 11.36
C GLU A 88 1.99 -0.95 10.20
N ALA A 89 1.80 -0.48 8.96
CA ALA A 89 1.98 -1.32 7.77
C ALA A 89 3.42 -1.80 7.57
N LEU A 90 4.42 -0.97 7.93
CA LEU A 90 5.83 -1.34 7.87
C LEU A 90 6.25 -2.31 8.98
N ALA A 91 5.57 -2.27 10.12
CA ALA A 91 5.79 -3.18 11.25
C ALA A 91 5.00 -4.50 11.12
N SER A 92 4.14 -4.62 10.09
CA SER A 92 3.31 -5.79 9.89
C SER A 92 4.15 -7.04 9.62
N PRO A 93 3.86 -8.18 10.29
CA PRO A 93 4.49 -9.46 9.98
C PRO A 93 3.97 -10.08 8.68
N LEU A 94 2.82 -9.60 8.17
CA LEU A 94 2.16 -10.11 6.97
C LEU A 94 2.57 -9.27 5.76
N VAL A 95 3.77 -9.54 5.26
CA VAL A 95 4.34 -8.90 4.06
C VAL A 95 4.04 -9.74 2.82
N TYR A 96 3.23 -9.21 1.90
CA TYR A 96 2.89 -9.87 0.64
C TYR A 96 3.96 -9.67 -0.44
N ARG A 97 4.69 -8.54 -0.37
CA ARG A 97 5.80 -8.26 -1.26
C ARG A 97 6.84 -7.40 -0.55
N ALA A 98 8.09 -7.78 -0.67
CA ALA A 98 9.23 -6.91 -0.43
C ALA A 98 10.28 -7.23 -1.48
N ILE A 99 10.84 -6.19 -2.11
CA ILE A 99 12.03 -6.39 -2.93
C ILE A 99 13.17 -6.81 -1.99
N PRO A 100 13.95 -7.86 -2.31
CA PRO A 100 15.06 -8.28 -1.49
C PRO A 100 16.02 -7.10 -1.20
N PRO A 101 16.59 -7.02 0.01
CA PRO A 101 17.77 -6.19 0.20
C PRO A 101 18.86 -6.68 -0.77
N TRP A 102 19.61 -5.71 -1.27
CA TRP A 102 20.67 -5.80 -2.28
C TRP A 102 21.68 -6.92 -2.04
#